data_AF-A0A2E3C6I7-F1
#
_entry.id   AF-A0A2E3C6I7-F1
#
_cell.length_a   1.000
_cell.length_b   1.000
_cell.length_c   1.000
_cell.angle_alpha   90.00
_cell.angle_beta   90.00
_cell.angle_gamma   90.00
#
_symmetry.space_group_name_H-M   'P 1'
#
loop_
_entity.id
_entity.type
_entity.pdbx_description
1 polymer ?
#
loop_
_entity_poly.entity_id
_entity_poly.type
_entity_poly.pdbx_seq_one_letter_code
_entity_poly.pdbx_strand_id
1 'polypeptide(L)'
;MATVAVLGAGLVGNWIIKTLSSDGYEVIAIDANKDALSKLNKFSKTIHSIVDEELINSLEVDVYVNALPGRVGHKIRENLLINGNKVADLAFTPEDPEEMNQIAIDNGSILIYDVGVAPGLSNLLLHEANRRHGRLSLGRVRVGGNPSSKDNGWSYMAPFSPVDVIEEYTRPARIIRNGKINTLPALSEKTKFEVEGRGEMEAFLTDGLRSVLHTIDADELVEATVRWPGHIDMFLEKKDELTEEELVKAWSWNPTKPEFTWMEVYAEGDGRTSWILDDDGNESGSSMARTTGAITCAVVKFLLNEEKMKGVHPPEHLGELLLNLCLEEYGKHEIKIYEKSN
;
A
#
# COMPACT_ATOMS: atom_id res chain seq x y z
N MET A 1 23.71 11.87 10.53
CA MET A 1 22.46 12.07 9.77
C MET A 1 22.00 10.69 9.40
N ALA A 2 20.73 10.34 9.61
CA ALA A 2 20.29 8.98 9.31
C ALA A 2 20.23 8.74 7.80
N THR A 3 20.62 7.55 7.37
CA THR A 3 20.69 7.13 5.98
C THR A 3 19.62 6.09 5.67
N VAL A 4 18.88 6.31 4.59
CA VAL A 4 17.79 5.44 4.14
C VAL A 4 18.08 4.94 2.73
N ALA A 5 18.09 3.63 2.52
CA ALA A 5 18.14 3.04 1.19
C ALA A 5 16.73 2.73 0.68
N VAL A 6 16.35 3.28 -0.48
CA VAL A 6 15.08 2.98 -1.13
C VAL A 6 15.33 2.06 -2.33
N LEU A 7 14.85 0.83 -2.21
CA LEU A 7 14.95 -0.22 -3.21
C LEU A 7 13.74 -0.10 -4.14
N GLY A 8 13.96 0.42 -5.36
CA GLY A 8 12.90 0.75 -6.31
C GLY A 8 12.59 2.25 -6.32
N ALA A 9 12.79 2.87 -7.48
CA ALA A 9 12.55 4.28 -7.76
C ALA A 9 11.38 4.50 -8.73
N GLY A 10 10.43 3.55 -8.76
CA GLY A 10 9.14 3.67 -9.45
C GLY A 10 8.27 4.81 -8.90
N LEU A 11 7.00 4.88 -9.28
CA LEU A 11 6.14 6.04 -8.98
C LEU A 11 6.09 6.38 -7.47
N VAL A 12 5.83 5.39 -6.61
CA VAL A 12 5.77 5.58 -5.15
C VAL A 12 7.17 5.78 -4.55
N GLY A 13 8.15 4.94 -4.92
CA GLY A 13 9.52 5.05 -4.43
C GLY A 13 10.15 6.42 -4.74
N ASN A 14 9.90 6.97 -5.93
CA ASN A 14 10.35 8.30 -6.32
C ASN A 14 9.81 9.40 -5.39
N TRP A 15 8.55 9.29 -4.97
CA TRP A 15 7.94 10.22 -4.03
C TRP A 15 8.57 10.08 -2.64
N ILE A 16 8.72 8.85 -2.13
CA ILE A 16 9.37 8.56 -0.85
C ILE A 16 10.78 9.14 -0.80
N ILE A 17 11.59 8.91 -1.85
CA ILE A 17 12.97 9.40 -1.96
C ILE A 17 13.03 10.91 -1.83
N LYS A 18 12.16 11.63 -2.55
CA LYS A 18 12.12 13.10 -2.52
C LYS A 18 11.67 13.62 -1.17
N THR A 19 10.64 13.01 -0.59
CA THR A 19 10.08 13.40 0.71
C THR A 19 11.09 13.21 1.84
N LEU A 20 11.72 12.04 1.93
CA LEU A 20 12.75 11.78 2.95
C LEU A 20 13.98 12.68 2.76
N SER A 21 14.39 12.93 1.52
CA SER A 21 15.47 13.87 1.21
C SER A 21 15.12 15.30 1.68
N SER A 22 13.91 15.78 1.40
CA SER A 22 13.46 17.11 1.85
C SER A 22 13.35 17.22 3.38
N ASP A 23 13.19 16.09 4.06
CA ASP A 23 13.13 16.01 5.52
C ASP A 23 14.51 15.98 6.17
N GLY A 24 15.57 15.98 5.35
CA GLY A 24 16.96 16.06 5.80
C GLY A 24 17.63 14.70 6.01
N TYR A 25 17.08 13.61 5.51
CA TYR A 25 17.72 12.29 5.55
C TYR A 25 18.71 12.12 4.39
N GLU A 26 19.79 11.36 4.60
CA GLU A 26 20.61 10.88 3.49
C GLU A 26 19.86 9.75 2.77
N VAL A 27 19.54 9.93 1.50
CA VAL A 27 18.80 8.91 0.74
C VAL A 27 19.68 8.29 -0.33
N ILE A 28 19.65 6.96 -0.41
CA ILE A 28 20.23 6.17 -1.49
C ILE A 28 19.08 5.58 -2.32
N ALA A 29 18.94 6.03 -3.56
CA ALA A 29 17.94 5.51 -4.50
C ALA A 29 18.56 4.43 -5.38
N ILE A 30 17.92 3.26 -5.42
CA ILE A 30 18.42 2.09 -6.16
C ILE A 30 17.35 1.62 -7.13
N ASP A 31 17.71 1.47 -8.40
CA ASP A 31 16.80 0.92 -9.42
C ASP A 31 17.58 0.29 -10.58
N ALA A 32 17.01 -0.75 -11.18
CA ALA A 32 17.54 -1.40 -12.38
C ALA A 32 17.26 -0.57 -13.65
N ASN A 33 16.30 0.36 -13.59
CA ASN A 33 15.98 1.27 -14.67
C ASN A 33 16.67 2.63 -14.45
N LYS A 34 17.68 2.90 -15.26
CA LYS A 34 18.41 4.18 -15.27
C LYS A 34 17.50 5.40 -15.43
N ASP A 35 16.41 5.30 -16.19
CA ASP A 35 15.50 6.43 -16.43
C ASP A 35 14.72 6.81 -15.17
N ALA A 36 14.37 5.84 -14.33
CA ALA A 36 13.74 6.08 -13.03
C ALA A 36 14.65 6.90 -12.09
N LEU A 37 15.96 6.71 -12.20
CA LEU A 37 16.98 7.42 -11.41
C LEU A 37 17.37 8.79 -11.97
N SER A 38 17.14 9.04 -13.27
CA SER A 38 17.68 10.19 -14.01
C SER A 38 17.41 11.56 -13.37
N LYS A 39 16.30 11.71 -12.64
CA LYS A 39 15.86 12.96 -11.99
C LYS A 39 16.11 12.99 -10.48
N LEU A 40 16.73 11.96 -9.91
CA LEU A 40 16.92 11.78 -8.48
C LEU A 40 18.29 12.22 -7.96
N ASN A 41 19.29 12.42 -8.82
CA ASN A 41 20.66 12.80 -8.43
C ASN A 41 20.76 14.09 -7.58
N LYS A 42 19.75 14.97 -7.64
CA LYS A 42 19.69 16.20 -6.84
C LYS A 42 19.05 16.01 -5.46
N PHE A 43 18.44 14.85 -5.21
CA PHE A 43 17.75 14.51 -3.96
C PHE A 43 18.45 13.37 -3.21
N SER A 44 19.11 12.47 -3.94
CA SER A 44 19.67 11.24 -3.39
C SER A 44 20.95 10.84 -4.11
N LYS A 45 21.81 10.09 -3.43
CA LYS A 45 22.81 9.25 -4.10
C LYS A 45 22.06 8.19 -4.91
N THR A 46 22.43 7.99 -6.17
CA THR A 46 21.77 6.99 -7.02
C THR A 46 22.70 5.81 -7.31
N ILE A 47 22.15 4.60 -7.32
CA ILE A 47 22.83 3.36 -7.70
C ILE A 47 21.98 2.69 -8.77
N HIS A 48 22.51 2.61 -9.99
CA HIS A 48 21.88 1.89 -11.08
C HIS A 48 22.31 0.42 -11.03
N SER A 49 21.47 -0.43 -10.44
CA SER A 49 21.74 -1.86 -10.26
C SER A 49 20.45 -2.63 -10.07
N ILE A 50 20.47 -3.92 -10.41
CA ILE A 50 19.49 -4.86 -9.90
C ILE A 50 19.76 -5.02 -8.39
N VAL A 51 18.69 -5.07 -7.59
CA VAL A 51 18.80 -5.32 -6.15
C VAL A 51 18.97 -6.82 -5.93
N ASP A 52 20.10 -7.18 -5.36
CA ASP A 52 20.44 -8.55 -4.96
C ASP A 52 21.14 -8.55 -3.58
N GLU A 53 21.53 -9.74 -3.13
CA GLU A 53 22.20 -9.93 -1.85
C GLU A 53 23.54 -9.15 -1.76
N GLU A 54 24.34 -9.18 -2.83
CA GLU A 54 25.66 -8.51 -2.85
C GLU A 54 25.50 -7.00 -2.65
N LEU A 55 24.53 -6.40 -3.36
CA LEU A 55 24.25 -4.98 -3.21
C LEU A 55 23.76 -4.64 -1.79
N ILE A 56 22.82 -5.41 -1.24
CA ILE A 56 22.32 -5.19 0.12
C ILE A 56 23.48 -5.28 1.13
N ASN A 57 24.33 -6.29 1.01
CA ASN A 57 25.47 -6.49 1.90
C ASN A 57 26.54 -5.39 1.77
N SER A 58 26.60 -4.70 0.64
CA SER A 58 27.56 -3.61 0.39
C SER A 58 27.15 -2.26 1.01
N LEU A 59 25.92 -2.15 1.50
CA LEU A 59 25.32 -0.90 1.98
C LEU A 59 25.19 -0.89 3.51
N GLU A 60 25.71 0.17 4.12
CA GLU A 60 25.51 0.46 5.55
C GLU A 60 24.54 1.64 5.67
N VAL A 61 23.31 1.35 6.09
CA VAL A 61 22.21 2.32 6.22
C VAL A 61 21.38 2.01 7.47
N ASP A 62 20.64 3.00 7.97
CA ASP A 62 19.83 2.85 9.19
C ASP A 62 18.49 2.14 8.91
N VAL A 63 17.89 2.40 7.74
CA VAL A 63 16.61 1.81 7.33
C VAL A 63 16.62 1.51 5.83
N TYR A 64 16.07 0.35 5.46
CA TYR A 64 15.71 0.02 4.08
C TYR A 64 14.22 0.26 3.85
N VAL A 65 13.89 0.82 2.68
CA VAL A 65 12.54 0.84 2.13
C VAL A 65 12.51 -0.14 0.97
N ASN A 66 11.74 -1.22 1.10
CA ASN A 66 11.50 -2.14 0.00
C ASN A 66 10.27 -1.67 -0.79
N ALA A 67 10.50 -0.92 -1.87
CA ALA A 67 9.49 -0.42 -2.80
C ALA A 67 9.59 -1.12 -4.18
N LEU A 68 10.08 -2.36 -4.19
CA LEU A 68 10.21 -3.19 -5.38
C LEU A 68 8.85 -3.80 -5.77
N PRO A 69 8.67 -4.22 -7.04
CA PRO A 69 7.51 -5.02 -7.44
C PRO A 69 7.38 -6.29 -6.58
N GLY A 70 6.15 -6.72 -6.27
CA GLY A 70 5.87 -7.77 -5.29
C GLY A 70 6.79 -8.99 -5.36
N ARG A 71 6.86 -9.64 -6.53
CA ARG A 71 7.69 -10.84 -6.75
C ARG A 71 9.18 -10.62 -6.51
N VAL A 72 9.69 -9.42 -6.75
CA VAL A 72 11.11 -9.07 -6.53
C VAL A 72 11.32 -8.70 -5.07
N GLY A 73 10.42 -7.90 -4.49
CA GLY A 73 10.46 -7.53 -3.07
C GLY A 73 10.44 -8.74 -2.15
N HIS A 74 9.57 -9.72 -2.41
CA HIS A 74 9.54 -10.98 -1.65
C HIS A 74 10.91 -11.67 -1.59
N LYS A 75 11.57 -11.80 -2.74
CA LYS A 75 12.84 -12.54 -2.88
C LYS A 75 13.99 -11.93 -2.10
N ILE A 76 13.94 -10.63 -1.79
CA ILE A 76 15.02 -9.94 -1.09
C ILE A 76 14.75 -9.76 0.41
N ARG A 77 13.54 -10.07 0.90
CA ARG A 77 13.18 -9.92 2.33
C ARG A 77 14.11 -10.71 3.22
N GLU A 78 14.34 -11.98 2.92
CA GLU A 78 15.21 -12.84 3.72
C GLU A 78 16.62 -12.26 3.87
N ASN A 79 17.21 -11.78 2.77
CA ASN A 79 18.53 -11.14 2.78
C ASN A 79 18.55 -9.86 3.62
N LEU A 80 17.48 -9.05 3.57
CA LEU A 80 17.37 -7.88 4.44
C LEU A 80 17.32 -8.29 5.92
N LEU A 81 16.56 -9.33 6.25
CA LEU A 81 16.34 -9.78 7.63
C LEU A 81 17.59 -10.43 8.25
N ILE A 82 18.30 -11.28 7.51
CA ILE A 82 19.51 -11.98 8.00
C ILE A 82 20.61 -10.99 8.39
N ASN A 83 20.66 -9.82 7.75
CA ASN A 83 21.64 -8.78 8.04
C ASN A 83 21.29 -7.89 9.25
N GLY A 84 20.20 -8.19 9.97
CA GLY A 84 19.79 -7.39 11.12
C GLY A 84 19.19 -6.02 10.76
N ASN A 85 18.77 -5.83 9.51
CA ASN A 85 18.28 -4.54 9.02
C ASN A 85 16.90 -4.17 9.58
N LYS A 86 16.61 -2.87 9.56
CA LYS A 86 15.26 -2.32 9.74
C LYS A 86 14.63 -2.07 8.38
N VAL A 87 13.41 -2.52 8.16
CA VAL A 87 12.76 -2.52 6.84
C VAL A 87 11.34 -1.96 6.93
N ALA A 88 11.06 -0.91 6.17
CA ALA A 88 9.71 -0.51 5.78
C ALA A 88 9.38 -1.19 4.45
N ASP A 89 8.49 -2.17 4.46
CA ASP A 89 8.24 -3.04 3.31
C ASP A 89 6.90 -2.75 2.65
N LEU A 90 6.98 -2.10 1.49
CA LEU A 90 5.84 -1.73 0.67
C LEU A 90 5.48 -2.81 -0.36
N ALA A 91 6.36 -3.78 -0.60
CA ALA A 91 6.15 -4.79 -1.63
C ALA A 91 4.90 -5.65 -1.31
N PHE A 92 3.93 -5.66 -2.21
CA PHE A 92 2.69 -6.43 -2.04
C PHE A 92 2.84 -7.84 -2.61
N THR A 93 2.63 -8.86 -1.78
CA THR A 93 2.90 -10.26 -2.14
C THR A 93 1.77 -11.19 -1.70
N PRO A 94 1.55 -12.32 -2.40
CA PRO A 94 0.68 -13.39 -1.89
C PRO A 94 1.20 -14.05 -0.62
N GLU A 95 2.52 -14.20 -0.51
CA GLU A 95 3.18 -14.79 0.64
C GLU A 95 3.05 -13.90 1.87
N ASP A 96 2.80 -14.51 3.03
CA ASP A 96 2.69 -13.83 4.31
C ASP A 96 4.09 -13.52 4.87
N PRO A 97 4.47 -12.24 5.04
CA PRO A 97 5.77 -11.89 5.61
C PRO A 97 6.00 -12.43 7.02
N GLU A 98 4.94 -12.71 7.79
CA GLU A 98 5.08 -13.26 9.16
C GLU A 98 5.76 -14.64 9.19
N GLU A 99 5.77 -15.39 8.08
CA GLU A 99 6.52 -16.65 7.97
C GLU A 99 8.03 -16.45 8.22
N MET A 100 8.55 -15.24 8.00
CA MET A 100 9.95 -14.88 8.22
C MET A 100 10.21 -14.31 9.63
N ASN A 101 9.22 -14.31 10.54
CA ASN A 101 9.35 -13.69 11.86
C ASN A 101 10.50 -14.28 12.70
N GLN A 102 10.69 -15.60 12.68
CA GLN A 102 11.78 -16.23 13.45
C GLN A 102 13.16 -15.81 12.93
N ILE A 103 13.33 -15.76 11.60
CA ILE A 103 14.57 -15.28 10.96
C ILE A 103 14.84 -13.84 11.38
N ALA A 104 13.80 -13.00 11.43
CA ALA A 104 13.94 -11.61 11.84
C ALA A 104 14.37 -11.46 13.30
N ILE A 105 13.75 -12.23 14.20
CA ILE A 105 14.09 -12.25 15.63
C ILE A 105 15.54 -12.71 15.86
N ASP A 106 15.93 -13.82 15.22
CA ASP A 106 17.26 -14.43 15.41
C ASP A 106 18.41 -13.52 14.99
N ASN A 107 18.18 -12.70 13.96
CA ASN A 107 19.18 -11.77 13.42
C ASN A 107 19.02 -10.34 13.94
N GLY A 108 18.05 -10.10 14.82
CA GLY A 108 17.84 -8.80 15.41
C GLY A 108 17.27 -7.74 14.44
N SER A 109 16.64 -8.16 13.34
CA SER A 109 16.02 -7.27 12.36
C SER A 109 14.58 -6.90 12.72
N ILE A 110 14.08 -5.87 12.04
CA ILE A 110 12.69 -5.40 12.15
C ILE A 110 12.15 -5.25 10.74
N LEU A 111 10.99 -5.82 10.45
CA LEU A 111 10.29 -5.57 9.20
C LEU A 111 8.85 -5.20 9.49
N ILE A 112 8.46 -4.00 9.08
CA ILE A 112 7.07 -3.56 9.08
C ILE A 112 6.58 -3.70 7.64
N TYR A 113 5.72 -4.69 7.40
CA TYR A 113 5.15 -4.92 6.08
C TYR A 113 3.89 -4.10 5.88
N ASP A 114 3.41 -4.05 4.65
CA ASP A 114 2.09 -3.54 4.33
C ASP A 114 1.94 -2.04 4.55
N VAL A 115 3.01 -1.30 4.28
CA VAL A 115 3.13 0.12 4.62
C VAL A 115 2.62 1.04 3.50
N GLY A 116 1.42 0.75 2.99
CA GLY A 116 0.75 1.50 1.93
C GLY A 116 -0.56 2.18 2.36
N VAL A 117 -1.31 2.70 1.39
CA VAL A 117 -2.64 3.29 1.66
C VAL A 117 -3.65 2.21 2.07
N ALA A 118 -3.72 1.14 1.28
CA ALA A 118 -4.47 -0.04 1.58
C ALA A 118 -3.82 -1.20 0.83
N PRO A 119 -3.50 -2.29 1.53
CA PRO A 119 -3.29 -2.41 2.98
C PRO A 119 -2.25 -1.45 3.57
N GLY A 120 -2.44 -1.10 4.84
CA GLY A 120 -1.62 -0.14 5.60
C GLY A 120 -2.46 0.86 6.40
N LEU A 121 -2.82 2.01 5.83
CA LEU A 121 -3.74 2.94 6.50
C LEU A 121 -5.07 2.28 6.80
N SER A 122 -5.60 1.51 5.84
CA SER A 122 -6.86 0.79 6.01
C SER A 122 -6.82 -0.11 7.24
N ASN A 123 -5.72 -0.84 7.42
CA ASN A 123 -5.50 -1.74 8.54
C ASN A 123 -5.42 -0.98 9.87
N LEU A 124 -4.64 0.10 9.92
CA LEU A 124 -4.51 0.97 11.10
C LEU A 124 -5.86 1.56 11.52
N LEU A 125 -6.66 2.04 10.56
CA LEU A 125 -7.98 2.62 10.84
C LEU A 125 -9.01 1.57 11.27
N LEU A 126 -9.01 0.38 10.66
CA LEU A 126 -9.86 -0.71 11.11
C LEU A 126 -9.50 -1.16 12.53
N HIS A 127 -8.21 -1.27 12.84
CA HIS A 127 -7.73 -1.61 14.18
C HIS A 127 -8.13 -0.54 15.21
N GLU A 128 -7.96 0.73 14.87
CA GLU A 128 -8.40 1.84 15.72
C GLU A 128 -9.93 1.80 15.95
N ALA A 129 -10.71 1.46 14.92
CA ALA A 129 -12.15 1.28 15.08
C ALA A 129 -12.51 0.11 16.00
N ASN A 130 -11.84 -1.03 15.86
CA ASN A 130 -12.03 -2.20 16.73
C ASN A 130 -11.67 -1.88 18.18
N ARG A 131 -10.61 -1.09 18.40
CA ARG A 131 -10.24 -0.57 19.73
C ARG A 131 -11.32 0.35 20.32
N ARG A 132 -11.90 1.24 19.50
CA ARG A 132 -12.95 2.20 19.94
C ARG A 132 -14.30 1.54 20.19
N HIS A 133 -14.69 0.58 19.35
CA HIS A 133 -16.06 0.07 19.27
C HIS A 133 -16.19 -1.40 19.65
N GLY A 134 -15.12 -2.02 20.15
CA GLY A 134 -15.11 -3.45 20.49
C GLY A 134 -15.20 -4.35 19.25
N ARG A 135 -15.72 -5.57 19.44
CA ARG A 135 -15.94 -6.54 18.36
C ARG A 135 -16.80 -5.90 17.27
N LEU A 136 -16.29 -5.85 16.04
CA LEU A 136 -17.00 -5.21 14.94
C LEU A 136 -18.11 -6.11 14.43
N SER A 137 -19.35 -5.64 14.38
CA SER A 137 -20.40 -6.31 13.61
C SER A 137 -20.17 -6.17 12.11
N LEU A 138 -19.55 -5.07 11.68
CA LEU A 138 -19.12 -4.85 10.30
C LEU A 138 -17.89 -3.94 10.24
N GLY A 139 -16.79 -4.42 9.68
CA GLY A 139 -15.71 -3.61 9.15
C GLY A 139 -15.69 -3.68 7.62
N ARG A 140 -15.56 -2.53 6.95
CA ARG A 140 -15.50 -2.46 5.49
C ARG A 140 -14.45 -1.47 5.05
N VAL A 141 -13.58 -1.91 4.15
CA VAL A 141 -12.68 -1.04 3.38
C VAL A 141 -13.18 -1.00 1.94
N ARG A 142 -13.26 0.21 1.36
CA ARG A 142 -13.48 0.41 -0.07
C ARG A 142 -12.39 1.34 -0.57
N VAL A 143 -11.56 0.90 -1.51
CA VAL A 143 -10.37 1.67 -1.92
C VAL A 143 -10.12 1.57 -3.42
N GLY A 144 -9.68 2.66 -4.05
CA GLY A 144 -9.26 2.61 -5.44
C GLY A 144 -8.56 3.88 -5.90
N GLY A 145 -7.49 3.69 -6.68
CA GLY A 145 -6.88 4.74 -7.50
C GLY A 145 -7.46 4.70 -8.91
N ASN A 146 -8.04 5.80 -9.38
CA ASN A 146 -8.77 5.86 -10.64
C ASN A 146 -8.44 7.15 -11.41
N PRO A 147 -8.51 7.15 -12.75
CA PRO A 147 -8.51 8.40 -13.50
C PRO A 147 -9.66 9.32 -13.08
N SER A 148 -9.47 10.64 -13.10
CA SER A 148 -10.52 11.59 -12.67
C SER A 148 -11.75 11.58 -13.58
N SER A 149 -11.66 11.03 -14.78
CA SER A 149 -12.77 10.88 -15.72
C SER A 149 -12.77 9.52 -16.41
N LYS A 150 -13.99 9.08 -16.77
CA LYS A 150 -14.24 7.90 -17.61
C LYS A 150 -13.80 8.16 -19.04
N ASP A 151 -13.45 7.09 -19.75
CA ASP A 151 -13.20 7.08 -21.18
C ASP A 151 -13.96 5.93 -21.87
N ASN A 152 -13.91 5.88 -23.19
CA ASN A 152 -14.58 4.85 -23.98
C ASN A 152 -13.82 3.50 -23.99
N GLY A 153 -12.71 3.41 -23.26
CA GLY A 153 -11.91 2.19 -23.13
C GLY A 153 -12.02 1.64 -21.71
N TRP A 154 -10.86 1.43 -21.07
CA TRP A 154 -10.77 0.83 -19.74
C TRP A 154 -11.35 1.67 -18.61
N SER A 155 -11.52 2.99 -18.83
CA SER A 155 -11.76 3.93 -17.74
C SER A 155 -10.82 3.69 -16.56
N TYR A 156 -9.60 3.24 -16.85
CA TYR A 156 -8.62 2.84 -15.85
C TYR A 156 -7.21 3.10 -16.35
N MET A 157 -6.34 3.40 -15.38
CA MET A 157 -4.91 3.61 -15.54
C MET A 157 -4.30 3.16 -14.24
N ALA A 158 -3.41 2.17 -14.27
CA ALA A 158 -2.82 1.62 -13.08
C ALA A 158 -1.92 2.68 -12.41
N PRO A 159 -2.23 3.10 -11.17
CA PRO A 159 -1.46 4.11 -10.46
C PRO A 159 -0.30 3.48 -9.67
N PHE A 160 -0.11 2.17 -9.80
CA PHE A 160 1.02 1.37 -9.31
C PHE A 160 1.26 0.21 -10.29
N SER A 161 2.10 -0.75 -9.93
CA SER A 161 2.44 -1.94 -10.73
C SER A 161 1.20 -2.59 -11.36
N PRO A 162 1.06 -2.58 -12.71
CA PRO A 162 -0.11 -3.17 -13.36
C PRO A 162 -0.19 -4.70 -13.18
N VAL A 163 0.95 -5.36 -12.98
CA VAL A 163 0.99 -6.80 -12.65
C VAL A 163 0.30 -7.06 -11.30
N ASP A 164 0.56 -6.21 -10.30
CA ASP A 164 -0.06 -6.33 -8.99
C ASP A 164 -1.56 -6.00 -9.05
N VAL A 165 -1.99 -5.12 -9.97
CA VAL A 165 -3.42 -4.89 -10.26
C VAL A 165 -4.09 -6.15 -10.83
N ILE A 166 -3.43 -6.87 -11.74
CA ILE A 166 -4.00 -8.11 -12.30
C ILE A 166 -4.20 -9.15 -11.19
N GLU A 167 -3.28 -9.24 -10.24
CA GLU A 167 -3.41 -10.11 -9.07
C GLU A 167 -4.64 -9.77 -8.22
N GLU A 168 -5.06 -8.49 -8.12
CA GLU A 168 -6.32 -8.11 -7.46
C GLU A 168 -7.55 -8.76 -8.12
N TYR A 169 -7.47 -9.05 -9.42
CA TYR A 169 -8.62 -9.52 -10.21
C TYR A 169 -8.64 -11.04 -10.38
N THR A 170 -7.52 -11.71 -10.10
CA THR A 170 -7.37 -13.16 -10.27
C THR A 170 -7.28 -13.91 -8.95
N ARG A 171 -6.85 -13.25 -7.86
CA ARG A 171 -6.73 -13.87 -6.55
C ARG A 171 -8.08 -13.96 -5.83
N PRO A 172 -8.43 -15.12 -5.23
CA PRO A 172 -9.57 -15.21 -4.34
C PRO A 172 -9.48 -14.23 -3.18
N ALA A 173 -10.59 -13.62 -2.80
CA ALA A 173 -10.66 -12.68 -1.70
C ALA A 173 -10.91 -13.42 -0.38
N ARG A 174 -10.04 -13.22 0.62
CA ARG A 174 -10.29 -13.66 1.99
C ARG A 174 -11.04 -12.57 2.75
N ILE A 175 -12.11 -12.95 3.43
CA ILE A 175 -12.97 -12.08 4.23
C ILE A 175 -13.29 -12.72 5.57
N ILE A 176 -13.81 -11.95 6.53
CA ILE A 176 -14.49 -12.51 7.70
C ILE A 176 -15.99 -12.46 7.46
N ARG A 177 -16.67 -13.59 7.66
CA ARG A 177 -18.12 -13.72 7.58
C ARG A 177 -18.62 -14.66 8.67
N ASN A 178 -19.63 -14.24 9.43
CA ASN A 178 -20.08 -14.90 10.65
C ASN A 178 -18.93 -15.24 11.63
N GLY A 179 -17.97 -14.32 11.78
CA GLY A 179 -16.83 -14.47 12.68
C GLY A 179 -15.79 -15.52 12.25
N LYS A 180 -15.80 -15.93 10.98
CA LYS A 180 -14.85 -16.90 10.42
C LYS A 180 -14.24 -16.38 9.13
N ILE A 181 -12.97 -16.71 8.90
CA ILE A 181 -12.31 -16.43 7.63
C ILE A 181 -12.94 -17.32 6.56
N ASN A 182 -13.37 -16.70 5.47
CA ASN A 182 -13.94 -17.34 4.29
C ASN A 182 -13.15 -16.87 3.07
N THR A 183 -12.99 -17.76 2.09
CA THR A 183 -12.37 -17.43 0.81
C THR A 183 -13.43 -17.45 -0.27
N LEU A 184 -13.62 -16.33 -0.97
CA LEU A 184 -14.56 -16.18 -2.07
C LEU A 184 -13.81 -16.04 -3.41
N PRO A 185 -14.43 -16.43 -4.54
CA PRO A 185 -13.84 -16.20 -5.85
C PRO A 185 -13.48 -14.73 -6.07
N ALA A 186 -12.42 -14.48 -6.86
CA ALA A 186 -12.05 -13.14 -7.27
C ALA A 186 -13.23 -12.43 -7.96
N LEU A 187 -13.31 -11.10 -7.82
CA LEU A 187 -14.36 -10.27 -8.43
C LEU A 187 -15.80 -10.59 -7.97
N SER A 188 -15.94 -11.30 -6.84
CA SER A 188 -17.25 -11.59 -6.26
C SER A 188 -17.88 -10.37 -5.57
N GLU A 189 -19.20 -10.45 -5.35
CA GLU A 189 -20.00 -9.45 -4.64
C GLU A 189 -19.83 -8.01 -5.17
N LYS A 190 -19.94 -7.87 -6.49
CA LYS A 190 -19.91 -6.59 -7.20
C LYS A 190 -21.10 -5.71 -6.79
N THR A 191 -20.83 -4.50 -6.32
CA THR A 191 -21.83 -3.54 -5.84
C THR A 191 -21.61 -2.15 -6.41
N LYS A 192 -22.69 -1.44 -6.71
CA LYS A 192 -22.65 -0.02 -7.12
C LYS A 192 -22.98 0.87 -5.94
N PHE A 193 -22.34 2.03 -5.88
CA PHE A 193 -22.58 3.02 -4.84
C PHE A 193 -22.19 4.42 -5.30
N GLU A 194 -22.73 5.43 -4.64
CA GLU A 194 -22.37 6.83 -4.89
C GLU A 194 -21.16 7.22 -4.04
N VAL A 195 -20.14 7.79 -4.69
CA VAL A 195 -19.02 8.45 -4.03
C VAL A 195 -19.23 9.96 -4.11
N GLU A 196 -19.30 10.61 -2.95
CA GLU A 196 -19.46 12.06 -2.85
C GLU A 196 -18.37 12.78 -3.66
N GLY A 197 -18.77 13.68 -4.57
CA GLY A 197 -17.85 14.40 -5.45
C GLY A 197 -17.32 13.62 -6.67
N ARG A 198 -17.48 12.29 -6.73
CA ARG A 198 -17.03 11.45 -7.86
C ARG A 198 -18.17 10.82 -8.66
N GLY A 199 -19.33 10.59 -8.05
CA GLY A 199 -20.52 9.98 -8.65
C GLY A 199 -20.56 8.45 -8.47
N GLU A 200 -21.40 7.77 -9.28
CA GLU A 200 -21.55 6.32 -9.22
C GLU A 200 -20.23 5.59 -9.53
N MET A 201 -19.81 4.73 -8.59
CA MET A 201 -18.68 3.83 -8.69
C MET A 201 -19.11 2.38 -8.43
N GLU A 202 -18.24 1.45 -8.80
CA GLU A 202 -18.43 0.02 -8.60
C GLU A 202 -17.33 -0.54 -7.69
N ALA A 203 -17.69 -1.39 -6.74
CA ALA A 203 -16.77 -2.09 -5.85
C ALA A 203 -16.95 -3.60 -5.95
N PHE A 204 -15.86 -4.36 -5.80
CA PHE A 204 -15.85 -5.82 -5.78
C PHE A 204 -14.83 -6.32 -4.77
N LEU A 205 -15.06 -7.48 -4.16
CA LEU A 205 -14.20 -7.98 -3.09
C LEU A 205 -12.79 -8.30 -3.60
N THR A 206 -11.79 -7.93 -2.80
CA THR A 206 -10.36 -8.14 -3.07
C THR A 206 -9.62 -8.57 -1.81
N ASP A 207 -8.47 -9.22 -1.99
CA ASP A 207 -7.69 -9.85 -0.92
C ASP A 207 -6.77 -8.88 -0.14
N GLY A 208 -7.27 -7.68 0.15
CA GLY A 208 -6.48 -6.60 0.77
C GLY A 208 -6.52 -6.54 2.30
N LEU A 209 -7.40 -7.31 2.96
CA LEU A 209 -7.46 -7.36 4.43
C LEU A 209 -6.17 -7.89 5.07
N ARG A 210 -5.51 -8.88 4.45
CA ARG A 210 -4.23 -9.44 4.91
C ARG A 210 -4.19 -9.71 6.42
N SER A 211 -3.31 -9.06 7.16
CA SER A 211 -3.10 -9.26 8.61
C SER A 211 -4.37 -9.03 9.44
N VAL A 212 -5.25 -8.10 9.04
CA VAL A 212 -6.49 -7.81 9.81
C VAL A 212 -7.51 -8.94 9.81
N LEU A 213 -7.33 -9.97 8.98
CA LEU A 213 -8.08 -11.22 9.08
C LEU A 213 -7.83 -11.93 10.43
N HIS A 214 -6.68 -11.68 11.05
CA HIS A 214 -6.24 -12.35 12.28
C HIS A 214 -6.07 -11.38 13.46
N THR A 215 -5.88 -10.08 13.20
CA THR A 215 -5.64 -9.08 14.23
C THR A 215 -6.89 -8.32 14.67
N ILE A 216 -8.02 -8.45 13.97
CA ILE A 216 -9.28 -7.75 14.28
C ILE A 216 -10.37 -8.76 14.63
N ASP A 217 -11.04 -8.55 15.77
CA ASP A 217 -12.23 -9.33 16.14
C ASP A 217 -13.49 -8.73 15.49
N ALA A 218 -14.07 -9.47 14.55
CA ALA A 218 -15.23 -9.02 13.77
C ALA A 218 -16.17 -10.17 13.41
N ASP A 219 -17.46 -9.88 13.19
CA ASP A 219 -18.43 -10.79 12.59
C ASP A 219 -18.39 -10.74 11.06
N GLU A 220 -18.36 -9.53 10.50
CA GLU A 220 -18.13 -9.28 9.07
C GLU A 220 -16.94 -8.33 8.89
N LEU A 221 -15.97 -8.71 8.07
CA LEU A 221 -14.84 -7.88 7.68
C LEU A 221 -14.55 -8.08 6.20
N VAL A 222 -14.66 -7.02 5.40
CA VAL A 222 -14.49 -7.09 3.95
C VAL A 222 -13.63 -5.94 3.43
N GLU A 223 -12.83 -6.20 2.42
CA GLU A 223 -12.20 -5.17 1.59
C GLU A 223 -12.70 -5.31 0.16
N ALA A 224 -12.96 -4.17 -0.48
CA ALA A 224 -13.36 -4.10 -1.87
C ALA A 224 -12.60 -3.03 -2.64
N THR A 225 -12.17 -3.39 -3.85
CA THR A 225 -11.52 -2.48 -4.77
C THR A 225 -12.56 -1.68 -5.56
N VAL A 226 -12.37 -0.37 -5.65
CA VAL A 226 -13.28 0.60 -6.29
C VAL A 226 -12.77 0.96 -7.68
N ARG A 227 -13.67 0.88 -8.67
CA ARG A 227 -13.42 1.21 -10.07
C ARG A 227 -14.59 2.00 -10.67
N TRP A 228 -14.32 2.64 -11.79
CA TRP A 228 -15.40 3.18 -12.62
C TRP A 228 -16.33 2.06 -13.13
N PRO A 229 -17.65 2.28 -13.16
CA PRO A 229 -18.59 1.28 -13.64
C PRO A 229 -18.26 0.83 -15.08
N GLY A 230 -18.31 -0.48 -15.31
CA GLY A 230 -18.02 -1.10 -16.61
C GLY A 230 -16.57 -1.57 -16.78
N HIS A 231 -15.62 -1.11 -15.96
CA HIS A 231 -14.23 -1.57 -16.02
C HIS A 231 -14.11 -3.08 -15.81
N ILE A 232 -14.76 -3.60 -14.76
CA ILE A 232 -14.69 -5.02 -14.40
C ILE A 232 -15.46 -5.90 -15.39
N ASP A 233 -16.59 -5.41 -15.91
CA ASP A 233 -17.32 -6.11 -16.96
C ASP A 233 -16.45 -6.29 -18.21
N MET A 234 -15.72 -5.26 -18.60
CA MET A 234 -14.79 -5.35 -19.74
C MET A 234 -13.59 -6.25 -19.44
N PHE A 235 -13.06 -6.26 -18.22
CA PHE A 235 -12.02 -7.23 -17.84
C PHE A 235 -12.54 -8.66 -17.97
N LEU A 236 -13.72 -8.96 -17.44
CA LEU A 236 -14.33 -10.29 -17.52
C LEU A 236 -14.58 -10.74 -18.96
N GLU A 237 -14.97 -9.83 -19.86
CA GLU A 237 -15.14 -10.09 -21.29
C GLU A 237 -13.81 -10.40 -21.98
N LYS A 238 -12.73 -9.69 -21.63
CA LYS A 238 -11.45 -9.70 -22.36
C LYS A 238 -10.34 -10.55 -21.75
N LYS A 239 -10.48 -11.02 -20.51
CA LYS A 239 -9.42 -11.73 -19.77
C LYS A 239 -8.91 -13.00 -20.47
N ASP A 240 -9.75 -13.64 -21.29
CA ASP A 240 -9.39 -14.85 -22.03
C ASP A 240 -8.87 -14.53 -23.45
N GLU A 241 -8.99 -13.27 -23.90
CA GLU A 241 -8.52 -12.77 -25.20
C GLU A 241 -7.18 -12.06 -25.11
N LEU A 242 -6.89 -11.44 -23.97
CA LEU A 242 -5.71 -10.60 -23.75
C LEU A 242 -4.67 -11.31 -22.89
N THR A 243 -3.42 -11.16 -23.27
CA THR A 243 -2.27 -11.56 -22.46
C THR A 243 -2.03 -10.57 -21.30
N GLU A 244 -1.32 -11.02 -20.27
CA GLU A 244 -0.86 -10.16 -19.16
C GLU A 244 -0.09 -8.94 -19.69
N GLU A 245 0.81 -9.12 -20.67
CA GLU A 245 1.58 -8.03 -21.29
C GLU A 245 0.68 -6.98 -21.98
N GLU A 246 -0.38 -7.42 -22.65
CA GLU A 246 -1.33 -6.52 -23.30
C GLU A 246 -2.16 -5.72 -22.29
N LEU A 247 -2.56 -6.34 -21.17
CA LEU A 247 -3.25 -5.66 -20.07
C LEU A 247 -2.33 -4.63 -19.39
N VAL A 248 -1.09 -5.03 -19.09
CA VAL A 248 -0.06 -4.14 -18.51
C VAL A 248 0.16 -2.92 -19.40
N LYS A 249 0.23 -3.13 -20.72
CA LYS A 249 0.35 -2.04 -21.68
C LYS A 249 -0.90 -1.18 -21.76
N ALA A 250 -2.09 -1.78 -21.73
CA ALA A 250 -3.35 -1.06 -21.82
C ALA A 250 -3.62 -0.16 -20.59
N TRP A 251 -3.15 -0.57 -19.42
CA TRP A 251 -3.31 0.17 -18.16
C TRP A 251 -2.07 0.99 -17.78
N SER A 252 -1.08 1.10 -18.66
CA SER A 252 0.18 1.77 -18.39
C SER A 252 -0.05 3.19 -17.86
N TRP A 253 0.74 3.57 -16.86
CA TRP A 253 0.70 4.90 -16.27
C TRP A 253 0.90 6.00 -17.32
N ASN A 254 0.02 7.00 -17.29
CA ASN A 254 0.12 8.20 -18.12
C ASN A 254 0.15 9.45 -17.21
N PRO A 255 1.32 10.11 -17.07
CA PRO A 255 1.47 11.24 -16.14
C PRO A 255 0.70 12.50 -16.56
N THR A 256 0.09 12.54 -17.75
CA THR A 256 -0.74 13.68 -18.18
C THR A 256 -2.22 13.48 -17.91
N LYS A 257 -2.65 12.27 -17.52
CA LYS A 257 -4.04 11.98 -17.19
C LYS A 257 -4.28 12.28 -15.71
N PRO A 258 -5.19 13.19 -15.35
CA PRO A 258 -5.56 13.42 -13.96
C PRO A 258 -6.14 12.15 -13.34
N GLU A 259 -5.87 11.95 -12.06
CA GLU A 259 -6.28 10.77 -11.29
C GLU A 259 -6.54 11.13 -9.83
N PHE A 260 -7.16 10.20 -9.11
CA PHE A 260 -7.44 10.35 -7.70
C PHE A 260 -7.35 9.00 -6.98
N THR A 261 -7.08 9.05 -5.69
CA THR A 261 -7.14 7.91 -4.78
C THR A 261 -8.22 8.20 -3.76
N TRP A 262 -9.21 7.31 -3.70
CA TRP A 262 -10.30 7.38 -2.76
C TRP A 262 -10.30 6.13 -1.88
N MET A 263 -10.52 6.31 -0.59
CA MET A 263 -10.69 5.22 0.36
C MET A 263 -11.75 5.56 1.41
N GLU A 264 -12.65 4.62 1.67
CA GLU A 264 -13.50 4.59 2.85
C GLU A 264 -13.05 3.45 3.76
N VAL A 265 -12.88 3.75 5.04
CA VAL A 265 -12.86 2.75 6.11
C VAL A 265 -14.08 2.97 6.98
N TYR A 266 -15.01 2.02 6.95
CA TYR A 266 -16.24 2.04 7.73
C TYR A 266 -16.20 0.93 8.77
N ALA A 267 -16.63 1.22 9.99
CA ALA A 267 -16.72 0.24 11.06
C ALA A 267 -17.96 0.46 11.93
N GLU A 268 -18.59 -0.64 12.32
CA GLU A 268 -19.73 -0.71 13.23
C GLU A 268 -19.47 -1.81 14.29
N GLY A 269 -19.72 -1.47 15.56
CA GLY A 269 -19.69 -2.33 16.75
C GLY A 269 -20.57 -1.69 17.82
N ASP A 270 -20.02 -1.45 19.02
CA ASP A 270 -20.69 -0.65 20.07
C ASP A 270 -20.92 0.83 19.66
N GLY A 271 -20.21 1.28 18.64
CA GLY A 271 -20.37 2.57 17.98
C GLY A 271 -20.16 2.47 16.46
N ARG A 272 -20.15 3.61 15.78
CA ARG A 272 -19.94 3.69 14.33
C ARG A 272 -18.94 4.78 13.99
N THR A 273 -18.01 4.48 13.11
CA THR A 273 -17.09 5.46 12.54
C THR A 273 -16.88 5.20 11.05
N SER A 274 -16.69 6.27 10.29
CA SER A 274 -16.26 6.20 8.90
C SER A 274 -15.15 7.22 8.67
N TRP A 275 -14.02 6.79 8.11
CA TRP A 275 -12.99 7.67 7.59
C TRP A 275 -13.04 7.70 6.07
N ILE A 276 -12.84 8.89 5.51
CA ILE A 276 -12.74 9.11 4.07
C ILE A 276 -11.39 9.76 3.76
N LEU A 277 -10.65 9.13 2.85
CA LEU A 277 -9.49 9.68 2.18
C LEU A 277 -9.87 9.98 0.74
N ASP A 278 -9.55 11.19 0.28
CA ASP A 278 -9.84 11.63 -1.10
C ASP A 278 -8.76 12.61 -1.58
N ASP A 279 -7.79 12.11 -2.38
CA ASP A 279 -6.65 12.89 -2.88
C ASP A 279 -6.61 12.87 -4.42
N ASP A 280 -6.45 14.02 -5.05
CA ASP A 280 -6.33 14.19 -6.51
C ASP A 280 -4.87 14.25 -7.00
N GLY A 281 -3.91 14.05 -6.09
CA GLY A 281 -2.51 14.38 -6.34
C GLY A 281 -2.27 15.89 -6.42
N ASN A 282 -1.01 16.28 -6.61
CA ASN A 282 -0.60 17.66 -6.85
C ASN A 282 0.81 17.71 -7.48
N GLU A 283 1.47 18.87 -7.51
CA GLU A 283 2.81 18.99 -8.08
C GLU A 283 3.88 18.11 -7.39
N SER A 284 3.64 17.65 -6.15
CA SER A 284 4.57 16.78 -5.44
C SER A 284 4.52 15.34 -5.95
N GLY A 285 3.39 14.89 -6.52
CA GLY A 285 3.20 13.56 -7.07
C GLY A 285 1.74 13.20 -7.33
N SER A 286 1.54 12.04 -7.97
CA SER A 286 0.22 11.41 -8.12
C SER A 286 -0.41 11.10 -6.75
N SER A 287 -1.72 11.04 -6.69
CA SER A 287 -2.49 10.70 -5.51
C SER A 287 -2.06 9.38 -4.87
N MET A 288 -1.84 8.34 -5.69
CA MET A 288 -1.43 7.03 -5.20
C MET A 288 -0.03 7.06 -4.60
N ALA A 289 0.93 7.71 -5.25
CA ALA A 289 2.29 7.87 -4.73
C ALA A 289 2.34 8.65 -3.42
N ARG A 290 1.52 9.71 -3.30
CA ARG A 290 1.41 10.53 -2.09
C ARG A 290 0.81 9.74 -0.94
N THR A 291 -0.37 9.16 -1.15
CA THR A 291 -1.11 8.42 -0.12
C THR A 291 -0.33 7.19 0.35
N THR A 292 0.19 6.41 -0.59
CA THR A 292 1.00 5.22 -0.26
C THR A 292 2.35 5.62 0.37
N GLY A 293 3.05 6.56 -0.24
CA GLY A 293 4.40 6.95 0.19
C GLY A 293 4.43 7.65 1.55
N ALA A 294 3.39 8.41 1.91
CA ALA A 294 3.33 9.12 3.19
C ALA A 294 3.30 8.16 4.39
N ILE A 295 2.58 7.03 4.28
CA ILE A 295 2.66 5.97 5.30
C ILE A 295 4.03 5.34 5.36
N THR A 296 4.62 5.03 4.20
CA THR A 296 5.97 4.46 4.17
C THR A 296 6.97 5.40 4.84
N CYS A 297 6.88 6.72 4.60
CA CYS A 297 7.69 7.73 5.29
C CYS A 297 7.45 7.76 6.81
N ALA A 298 6.19 7.64 7.26
CA ALA A 298 5.86 7.55 8.69
C ALA A 298 6.51 6.32 9.34
N VAL A 299 6.46 5.17 8.66
CA VAL A 299 7.09 3.93 9.14
C VAL A 299 8.62 4.05 9.17
N VAL A 300 9.24 4.67 8.17
CA VAL A 300 10.69 4.96 8.19
C VAL A 300 11.04 5.80 9.42
N LYS A 301 10.28 6.85 9.71
CA LYS A 301 10.48 7.71 10.88
C LYS A 301 10.30 6.96 12.19
N PHE A 302 9.33 6.06 12.27
CA PHE A 302 9.17 5.15 13.41
C PHE A 302 10.41 4.26 13.58
N LEU A 303 10.84 3.57 12.52
CA LEU A 303 11.98 2.64 12.56
C LEU A 303 13.30 3.32 12.93
N LEU A 304 13.51 4.57 12.50
CA LEU A 304 14.69 5.35 12.86
C LEU A 304 14.79 5.62 14.37
N ASN A 305 13.66 5.66 15.08
CA ASN A 305 13.61 5.88 16.53
C ASN A 305 13.41 4.59 17.34
N GLU A 306 13.20 3.45 16.69
CA GLU A 306 12.95 2.17 17.35
C GLU A 306 14.25 1.39 17.62
N GLU A 307 14.46 0.92 18.85
CA GLU A 307 15.70 0.22 19.25
C GLU A 307 15.47 -1.20 19.76
N LYS A 308 14.28 -1.50 20.27
CA LYS A 308 13.99 -2.70 21.06
C LYS A 308 13.15 -3.72 20.31
N MET A 309 12.22 -3.27 19.47
CA MET A 309 11.39 -4.14 18.65
C MET A 309 12.27 -5.02 17.76
N LYS A 310 11.84 -6.26 17.55
CA LYS A 310 12.44 -7.27 16.66
C LYS A 310 11.33 -8.11 16.05
N GLY A 311 11.59 -8.72 14.89
CA GLY A 311 10.60 -9.55 14.22
C GLY A 311 9.88 -8.87 13.06
N VAL A 312 8.86 -9.54 12.55
CA VAL A 312 8.00 -9.08 11.46
C VAL A 312 6.66 -8.63 12.04
N HIS A 313 6.20 -7.43 11.68
CA HIS A 313 5.00 -6.83 12.26
C HIS A 313 4.12 -6.17 11.19
N PRO A 314 2.79 -6.41 11.21
CA PRO A 314 1.86 -5.59 10.44
C PRO A 314 1.75 -4.18 11.07
N PRO A 315 1.31 -3.18 10.30
CA PRO A 315 1.29 -1.79 10.76
C PRO A 315 0.36 -1.59 11.95
N GLU A 316 -0.77 -2.30 12.02
CA GLU A 316 -1.72 -2.17 13.12
C GLU A 316 -1.22 -2.63 14.48
N HIS A 317 -0.15 -3.44 14.56
CA HIS A 317 0.48 -3.78 15.84
C HIS A 317 1.11 -2.57 16.54
N LEU A 318 1.43 -1.53 15.78
CA LEU A 318 1.95 -0.26 16.30
C LEU A 318 0.83 0.69 16.75
N GLY A 319 -0.42 0.38 16.40
CA GLY A 319 -1.64 1.05 16.86
C GLY A 319 -1.63 2.58 16.69
N GLU A 320 -2.12 3.27 17.72
CA GLU A 320 -2.31 4.72 17.74
C GLU A 320 -1.01 5.51 17.50
N LEU A 321 0.14 4.99 17.91
CA LEU A 321 1.43 5.65 17.71
C LEU A 321 1.75 5.81 16.22
N LEU A 322 1.67 4.72 15.45
CA LEU A 322 1.94 4.78 14.03
C LEU A 322 0.82 5.54 13.30
N LEU A 323 -0.45 5.33 13.68
CA LEU A 323 -1.56 6.07 13.08
C LEU A 323 -1.37 7.58 13.21
N ASN A 324 -0.96 8.09 14.37
CA ASN A 324 -0.70 9.52 14.56
C ASN A 324 0.43 10.02 13.66
N LEU A 325 1.55 9.28 13.54
CA LEU A 325 2.63 9.62 12.61
C LEU A 325 2.12 9.65 11.16
N CYS A 326 1.28 8.69 10.76
CA CYS A 326 0.70 8.68 9.42
C CYS A 326 -0.19 9.90 9.17
N LEU A 327 -1.04 10.28 10.13
CA LEU A 327 -1.89 11.47 10.01
C LEU A 327 -1.09 12.78 9.99
N GLU A 328 0.01 12.86 10.75
CA GLU A 328 0.96 13.98 10.70
C GLU A 328 1.61 14.10 9.32
N GLU A 329 2.11 12.98 8.76
CA GLU A 329 2.65 12.97 7.40
C GLU A 329 1.61 13.36 6.35
N TYR A 330 0.39 12.85 6.48
CA TYR A 330 -0.70 13.20 5.57
C TYR A 330 -1.02 14.70 5.64
N GLY A 331 -1.13 15.26 6.85
CA GLY A 331 -1.37 16.69 7.08
C GLY A 331 -0.24 17.56 6.50
N LYS A 332 1.01 17.16 6.72
CA LYS A 332 2.20 17.85 6.17
C LYS A 332 2.18 17.91 4.63
N HIS A 333 1.67 16.87 3.99
CA HIS A 333 1.61 16.76 2.53
C HIS A 333 0.25 17.14 1.95
N GLU A 334 -0.64 17.73 2.76
CA GLU A 334 -1.99 18.16 2.36
C GLU A 334 -2.86 17.02 1.79
N ILE A 335 -2.60 15.79 2.22
CA ILE A 335 -3.40 14.61 1.85
C ILE A 335 -4.66 14.63 2.72
N LYS A 336 -5.82 14.69 2.07
CA LYS A 336 -7.11 14.84 2.77
C LYS A 336 -7.58 13.49 3.30
N ILE A 337 -7.62 13.37 4.61
CA ILE A 337 -8.32 12.31 5.32
C ILE A 337 -9.13 12.92 6.46
N TYR A 338 -10.37 12.48 6.64
CA TYR A 338 -11.23 12.97 7.70
C TYR A 338 -12.17 11.88 8.21
N GLU A 339 -12.54 11.99 9.49
CA GLU A 339 -13.59 11.19 10.09
C GLU A 339 -14.95 11.85 9.78
N LYS A 340 -15.87 11.13 9.12
CA LYS A 340 -17.23 11.62 8.86
C LYS A 340 -17.98 11.69 10.19
N SER A 341 -18.49 12.87 10.53
CA SER A 341 -19.41 13.04 11.65
C SER A 341 -20.72 12.31 11.31
N ASN A 342 -21.16 11.43 12.21
CA ASN A 342 -22.40 10.67 12.08
C ASN A 342 -23.66 11.55 12.08
#